data_AF-A0AA86N0R2-F1
#
_entry.id   AF-A0AA86N0R2-F1
#
_cell.length_a   1.000
_cell.length_b   1.000
_cell.length_c   1.000
_cell.angle_alpha   90.00
_cell.angle_beta   90.00
_cell.angle_gamma   90.00
#
_symmetry.space_group_name_H-M   'P 1'
#
loop_
_entity.id
_entity.type
_entity.pdbx_description
1 polymer ?
#
loop_
_entity_poly.entity_id
_entity_poly.type
_entity_poly.pdbx_seq_one_letter_code
_entity_poly.pdbx_strand_id
1 'polypeptide(L)'
;MSLFKDRPRLDLDHAASIKAWVRARWGLSEDTTIMVTELDCREPGCPPIETIIVVLEGPGRTKRYKIHKAAAEVTGQDVEGLTDESHADRH
;
A
#
# COMPACT_ATOMS: atom_id res chain seq x y z
N MET A 1 -20.70 -13.45 21.91
CA MET A 1 -20.58 -12.21 21.12
C MET A 1 -19.79 -12.52 19.86
N SER A 2 -20.43 -12.50 18.69
CA SER A 2 -19.76 -12.78 17.42
C SER A 2 -19.12 -11.52 16.86
N LEU A 3 -17.82 -11.33 17.13
CA LEU A 3 -16.98 -10.32 16.49
C LEU A 3 -16.49 -10.80 15.11
N PHE A 4 -17.41 -11.21 14.24
CA PHE A 4 -17.11 -11.33 12.82
C PHE A 4 -17.17 -9.92 12.24
N LYS A 5 -16.11 -9.16 12.49
CA LYS A 5 -15.89 -7.85 11.88
C LYS A 5 -15.70 -8.12 10.40
N ASP A 6 -16.79 -7.93 9.64
CA ASP A 6 -16.83 -7.88 8.19
C ASP A 6 -15.63 -7.01 7.77
N ARG A 7 -14.58 -7.66 7.26
CA ARG A 7 -13.33 -6.99 6.93
C ARG A 7 -13.52 -6.57 5.47
N PRO A 8 -13.87 -5.30 5.16
CA PRO A 8 -13.97 -4.88 3.77
C PRO A 8 -12.62 -5.16 3.12
N ARG A 9 -12.68 -5.96 2.06
CA ARG A 9 -11.55 -6.72 1.52
C ARG A 9 -10.71 -5.85 0.58
N LEU A 10 -10.28 -4.67 1.06
CA LEU A 10 -9.88 -3.49 0.28
C LEU A 10 -11.11 -2.74 -0.22
N ASP A 11 -11.41 -1.58 0.39
CA ASP A 11 -12.41 -0.67 -0.14
C ASP A 11 -11.89 -0.08 -1.46
N LEU A 12 -12.62 -0.29 -2.56
CA LEU A 12 -12.14 0.09 -3.89
C LEU A 12 -12.01 1.61 -4.06
N ASP A 13 -12.87 2.37 -3.40
CA ASP A 13 -12.85 3.83 -3.41
C ASP A 13 -11.63 4.35 -2.64
N HIS A 14 -11.35 3.75 -1.49
CA HIS A 14 -10.17 4.08 -0.72
C HIS A 14 -8.86 3.67 -1.41
N ALA A 15 -8.84 2.51 -2.07
CA ALA A 15 -7.70 2.08 -2.88
C ALA A 15 -7.43 3.04 -4.06
N ALA A 16 -8.49 3.61 -4.66
CA ALA A 16 -8.34 4.64 -5.68
C ALA A 16 -7.75 5.94 -5.10
N SER A 17 -8.19 6.34 -3.90
CA SER A 17 -7.63 7.48 -3.16
C SER A 17 -6.14 7.31 -2.88
N ILE A 18 -5.71 6.14 -2.41
CA ILE A 18 -4.29 5.83 -2.19
C ILE A 18 -3.50 5.97 -3.50
N LYS A 19 -3.98 5.41 -4.61
CA LYS A 19 -3.32 5.53 -5.92
C LYS A 19 -3.20 7.00 -6.34
N ALA A 20 -4.21 7.82 -6.11
CA ALA A 20 -4.18 9.24 -6.43
C ALA A 20 -3.11 9.98 -5.61
N TRP A 21 -3.02 9.71 -4.31
CA TRP A 21 -1.98 10.31 -3.44
C TRP A 21 -0.57 9.89 -3.87
N VAL A 22 -0.38 8.61 -4.19
CA VAL A 22 0.89 8.07 -4.71
C VAL A 22 1.28 8.79 -6.02
N ARG A 23 0.34 8.94 -6.96
CA ARG A 23 0.59 9.69 -8.20
C ARG A 23 0.98 11.13 -7.93
N ALA A 24 0.21 11.82 -7.09
CA ALA A 24 0.43 13.23 -6.79
C ALA A 24 1.79 13.45 -6.12
N ARG A 25 2.19 12.58 -5.18
CA ARG A 25 3.45 12.70 -4.45
C ARG A 25 4.68 12.57 -5.34
N TRP A 26 4.70 11.60 -6.23
CA TRP A 26 5.85 11.30 -7.08
C TRP A 26 5.75 11.89 -8.50
N GLY A 27 4.67 12.63 -8.80
CA GLY A 27 4.45 13.21 -10.13
C GLY A 27 4.37 12.16 -11.24
N LEU A 28 3.74 11.02 -10.95
CA LEU A 28 3.71 9.87 -11.86
C LEU A 28 2.72 10.11 -13.00
N SER A 29 3.10 9.72 -14.23
CA SER A 29 2.21 9.74 -15.39
C SER A 29 1.01 8.80 -15.24
N GLU A 30 -0.04 9.01 -16.04
CA GLU A 30 -1.21 8.13 -16.07
C GLU A 30 -0.88 6.72 -16.59
N ASP A 31 0.14 6.60 -17.46
CA ASP A 31 0.70 5.34 -17.94
C ASP A 31 1.36 4.50 -16.83
N THR A 32 1.72 5.13 -15.71
CA THR A 32 2.30 4.44 -14.56
C THR A 32 1.24 3.59 -13.89
N THR A 33 1.49 2.28 -13.85
CA THR A 33 0.62 1.33 -13.18
C THR A 33 0.93 1.34 -11.68
N ILE A 34 -0.09 1.57 -10.86
CA ILE A 34 0.01 1.53 -9.40
C ILE A 34 -0.89 0.42 -8.87
N MET A 35 -0.28 -0.57 -8.24
CA MET A 35 -0.96 -1.66 -7.56
C MET A 35 -0.96 -1.40 -6.06
N VAL A 36 -2.11 -1.60 -5.43
CA VAL A 36 -2.28 -1.52 -3.96
C VAL A 36 -2.87 -2.85 -3.53
N THR A 37 -2.23 -3.53 -2.60
CA THR A 37 -2.67 -4.83 -2.07
C THR A 37 -2.47 -4.87 -0.57
N GLU A 38 -3.34 -5.61 0.13
CA GLU A 38 -3.17 -5.91 1.55
C GLU A 38 -2.58 -7.31 1.72
N LEU A 39 -1.67 -7.48 2.66
CA LEU A 39 -1.07 -8.74 3.06
C LEU A 39 -1.24 -8.95 4.55
N ASP A 40 -1.38 -10.20 4.99
CA ASP A 40 -1.41 -10.48 6.42
C ASP A 40 -0.03 -10.24 7.03
N CYS A 41 0.03 -9.37 8.04
CA CYS A 41 1.26 -9.14 8.80
C CYS A 41 1.52 -10.37 9.66
N ARG A 42 2.66 -11.04 9.43
CA ARG A 42 3.02 -12.28 10.15
C ARG A 42 3.81 -12.03 11.44
N GLU A 43 3.90 -10.78 11.88
CA GLU A 43 4.70 -10.40 13.04
C GLU A 43 3.88 -10.39 14.34
N PRO A 44 4.43 -10.92 15.45
CA PRO A 44 3.77 -10.89 16.75
C PRO A 44 3.67 -9.45 17.26
N GLY A 45 2.44 -8.93 17.35
CA GLY A 45 2.15 -7.60 17.91
C GLY A 45 1.80 -6.52 16.87
N CYS A 46 1.87 -6.83 15.58
CA CYS A 46 1.41 -5.92 14.52
C CYS A 46 -0.09 -6.08 14.23
N PRO A 47 -0.75 -5.04 13.66
CA PRO A 47 -2.08 -5.20 13.09
C PRO A 47 -2.07 -6.34 12.07
N PRO A 48 -3.17 -7.09 11.91
CA PRO A 48 -3.17 -8.33 11.14
C PRO A 48 -2.89 -8.13 9.65
N ILE A 49 -2.89 -6.89 9.14
CA ILE A 49 -2.74 -6.56 7.73
C ILE A 49 -1.81 -5.37 7.50
N GLU A 50 -1.00 -5.44 6.45
CA GLU A 50 -0.14 -4.38 5.93
C GLU A 50 -0.52 -4.06 4.48
N THR A 51 -0.35 -2.81 4.07
CA THR A 51 -0.63 -2.34 2.71
C THR A 51 0.67 -2.25 1.93
N ILE A 52 0.73 -2.97 0.81
CA ILE A 52 1.83 -2.91 -0.14
C ILE A 52 1.40 -2.12 -1.36
N ILE A 53 2.20 -1.13 -1.72
CA ILE A 53 2.01 -0.29 -2.90
C ILE A 53 3.16 -0.58 -3.86
N VAL A 54 2.84 -0.99 -5.08
CA VAL A 54 3.82 -1.24 -6.15
C VAL A 54 3.59 -0.24 -7.27
N VAL A 55 4.62 0.53 -7.58
CA VAL A 55 4.62 1.52 -8.66
C VAL A 55 5.48 0.96 -9.80
N LEU A 56 4.86 0.74 -10.96
CA LEU A 56 5.54 0.28 -12.17
C LEU A 56 5.69 1.48 -13.12
N GLU A 57 6.84 2.15 -13.06
CA GLU A 57 7.14 3.33 -13.89
C GLU A 57 7.62 2.96 -15.29
N GLY A 58 8.06 1.71 -15.51
CA GLY A 58 8.55 1.24 -16.80
C GLY A 58 9.33 -0.07 -16.68
N PRO A 59 9.86 -0.60 -17.81
CA PRO A 59 10.59 -1.86 -17.82
C PRO A 59 11.84 -1.77 -16.93
N GLY A 60 11.86 -2.58 -15.86
CA GLY A 60 12.95 -2.62 -14.87
C GLY A 60 12.91 -1.51 -13.81
N ARG A 61 11.90 -0.62 -13.84
CA ARG A 61 11.73 0.47 -12.86
C ARG A 61 10.47 0.24 -12.04
N THR A 62 10.59 -0.66 -11.07
CA THR A 62 9.52 -1.00 -10.13
C THR A 62 9.92 -0.56 -8.73
N LYS A 63 9.08 0.26 -8.10
CA LYS A 63 9.25 0.66 -6.69
C LYS A 63 8.19 -0.01 -5.84
N ARG A 64 8.57 -0.47 -4.66
CA ARG A 64 7.68 -1.10 -3.70
C ARG A 64 7.74 -0.35 -2.39
N TYR A 65 6.57 0.00 -1.88
CA TYR A 65 6.39 0.68 -0.61
C TYR A 65 5.52 -0.20 0.28
N LYS A 66 5.82 -0.22 1.58
CA LYS A 66 5.05 -0.97 2.58
C LYS A 66 4.54 -0.02 3.65
N ILE A 67 3.31 -0.22 4.09
CA ILE A 67 2.70 0.48 5.22
C ILE A 67 2.15 -0.57 6.17
N HIS A 68 2.59 -0.57 7.42
CA HIS A 68 2.12 -1.50 8.46
C HIS A 68 0.73 -1.12 9.00
N LYS A 69 -0.22 -0.93 8.09
CA LYS A 69 -1.62 -0.57 8.35
C LYS A 69 -2.52 -1.20 7.28
N ALA A 70 -3.79 -1.39 7.62
CA ALA A 70 -4.83 -1.71 6.66
C ALA A 70 -4.95 -0.61 5.59
N ALA A 71 -5.31 -0.96 4.36
CA ALA A 71 -5.46 0.03 3.29
C ALA A 71 -6.52 1.05 3.68
N ALA A 72 -7.63 0.60 4.28
CA ALA A 72 -8.70 1.46 4.79
C ALA A 72 -8.24 2.47 5.87
N GLU A 73 -7.12 2.23 6.54
CA GLU A 73 -6.54 3.11 7.56
C GLU A 73 -5.40 3.98 7.00
N VAL A 74 -4.96 3.75 5.76
CA VAL A 74 -3.94 4.56 5.10
C VAL A 74 -4.50 5.93 4.82
N THR A 75 -3.77 6.96 5.22
CA THR A 75 -4.09 8.37 4.94
C THR A 75 -3.11 8.97 3.94
N GLY A 76 -3.45 10.14 3.39
CA GLY A 76 -2.53 10.90 2.55
C GLY A 76 -1.19 11.20 3.25
N GLN A 77 -1.21 11.47 4.55
CA GLN A 77 0.01 11.72 5.34
C GLN A 77 0.90 10.47 5.43
N ASP A 78 0.32 9.28 5.53
CA ASP A 78 1.09 8.03 5.48
C ASP A 78 1.76 7.88 4.12
N VAL A 79 1.05 8.19 3.04
CA VAL A 79 1.60 8.18 1.68
C VAL A 79 2.69 9.23 1.53
N GLU A 80 2.59 10.40 2.15
CA GLU A 80 3.64 11.43 2.19
C GLU A 80 4.86 11.04 3.03
N GLY A 81 4.67 10.16 4.01
CA GLY A 81 5.74 9.60 4.84
C GLY A 81 6.46 8.41 4.22
N LEU A 82 5.92 7.79 3.15
CA LEU A 82 6.53 6.59 2.56
C LEU A 82 7.98 6.83 2.13
N THR A 83 8.89 6.01 2.62
CA THR A 83 10.26 5.93 2.13
C THR A 83 10.38 4.74 1.20
N ASP A 84 11.27 4.85 0.22
CA ASP A 84 11.64 3.70 -0.61
C ASP A 84 12.35 2.70 0.27
N GLU A 85 11.60 1.72 0.78
CA GLU A 85 12.16 0.59 1.49
C GLU A 85 12.71 -0.37 0.43
N SER A 86 13.84 0.00 -0.18
CA SER A 86 14.74 -0.90 -0.90
C SER A 86 15.37 -1.91 0.07
N HIS A 87 14.55 -2.59 0.89
CA HIS A 87 15.02 -3.69 1.71
C HIS A 87 15.12 -4.91 0.80
N ALA A 88 16.36 -5.21 0.44
CA ALA A 88 16.83 -6.43 -0.17
C ALA A 88 16.39 -7.66 0.65
N ASP A 89 15.14 -8.08 0.50
CA ASP A 89 14.70 -9.42 0.90
C ASP A 89 15.08 -10.38 -0.23
N ARG A 90 16.38 -10.67 -0.31
CA ARG A 90 16.92 -11.78 -1.10
C ARG A 90 17.09 -12.94 -0.11
N HIS A 91 16.23 -13.93 -0.28
CA HIS A 91 16.24 -15.25 0.35
C HIS A 91 17.63 -15.84 0.54
#